data_AF-A0A094GPI2-F1
#
_entry.id   AF-A0A094GPI2-F1
#
_cell.length_a   1.000
_cell.length_b   1.000
_cell.length_c   1.000
_cell.angle_alpha   90.00
_cell.angle_beta   90.00
_cell.angle_gamma   90.00
#
_symmetry.space_group_name_H-M   'P 1'
#
loop_
_entity.id
_entity.type
_entity.pdbx_description
1 polymer ?
#
loop_
_entity_poly.entity_id
_entity_poly.type
_entity_poly.pdbx_seq_one_letter_code
_entity_poly.pdbx_strand_id
1 'polypeptide(L)'
;MAQPRNMAARGVFDETLFWPHALETTSSPPEWVDLKIYYVQLERHTPSGWWYFMPKGKPKFGTPPRDPAEDPNDLPLPFTDDPTGGADPFDKRVEDAWDCKKDYAMPEEDFVTRNVPYEDNMQPLLEGWAKALLCMPSLRQATLGFSVEIFDSRSADENDLCLDDWEVIYKAPDNLGLSRWDSNLEPEERRNRRLTFHNTYGWRPNKDIMDMLQRVREDNYPGTKSVVLDVDSWGDILR
;
A
#
# COMPACT_ATOMS: atom_id res chain seq x y z
N MET A 1 7.54 -26.70 12.23
CA MET A 1 8.32 -25.82 11.32
C MET A 1 8.49 -24.49 12.02
N ALA A 2 9.71 -23.94 12.13
CA ALA A 2 9.90 -22.61 12.69
C ALA A 2 9.42 -21.57 11.67
N GLN A 3 8.62 -20.60 12.12
CA GLN A 3 8.07 -19.58 11.25
C GLN A 3 9.12 -18.52 10.87
N PRO A 4 8.97 -17.89 9.69
CA PRO A 4 9.85 -16.81 9.33
C PRO A 4 9.58 -15.60 10.24
N ARG A 5 10.63 -15.05 10.84
CA ARG A 5 10.55 -13.82 11.65
C ARG A 5 10.16 -12.59 10.81
N ASN A 6 10.32 -12.69 9.49
CA ASN A 6 10.05 -11.65 8.52
C ASN A 6 9.23 -12.23 7.38
N MET A 7 8.16 -11.57 6.98
CA MET A 7 7.33 -11.95 5.83
C MET A 7 7.22 -10.75 4.90
N ALA A 8 7.42 -11.00 3.60
CA ALA A 8 7.23 -10.04 2.54
C ALA A 8 6.32 -10.64 1.47
N ALA A 9 5.28 -9.92 1.08
CA ALA A 9 4.39 -10.26 -0.03
C ALA A 9 4.38 -9.12 -1.04
N ARG A 10 4.40 -9.44 -2.33
CA ARG A 10 4.23 -8.48 -3.41
C ARG A 10 3.31 -9.06 -4.47
N GLY A 11 2.37 -8.26 -4.96
CA GLY A 11 1.47 -8.68 -6.03
C GLY A 11 0.09 -8.01 -5.97
N VAL A 12 -0.83 -8.59 -6.74
CA VAL A 12 -2.21 -8.15 -6.85
C VAL A 12 -3.00 -8.80 -5.71
N PHE A 13 -3.37 -8.00 -4.71
CA PHE A 13 -4.07 -8.46 -3.51
C PHE A 13 -5.26 -7.56 -3.22
N ASP A 14 -6.16 -8.03 -2.36
CA ASP A 14 -7.25 -7.28 -1.72
C ASP A 14 -7.31 -7.60 -0.23
N GLU A 15 -8.38 -7.20 0.45
CA GLU A 15 -8.56 -7.45 1.89
C GLU A 15 -8.53 -8.93 2.26
N THR A 16 -8.75 -9.84 1.29
CA THR A 16 -8.73 -11.30 1.52
C THR A 16 -7.34 -11.84 1.81
N LEU A 17 -6.27 -11.07 1.53
CA LEU A 17 -4.91 -11.41 1.94
C LEU A 17 -4.78 -11.47 3.48
N PHE A 18 -5.60 -10.71 4.19
CA PHE A 18 -5.44 -10.49 5.62
C PHE A 18 -6.41 -11.32 6.45
N TRP A 19 -5.86 -12.15 7.33
CA TRP A 19 -6.65 -12.82 8.36
C TRP A 19 -6.80 -11.93 9.60
N PRO A 20 -7.97 -11.88 10.27
CA PRO A 20 -9.21 -12.56 9.91
C PRO A 20 -10.00 -11.84 8.80
N HIS A 21 -10.46 -12.61 7.82
CA HIS A 21 -11.35 -12.14 6.77
C HIS A 21 -12.80 -12.61 7.00
N ALA A 22 -13.80 -11.80 6.60
CA ALA A 22 -15.21 -12.11 6.86
C ALA A 22 -15.70 -13.40 6.17
N LEU A 23 -15.09 -13.77 5.04
CA LEU A 23 -15.40 -15.01 4.31
C LEU A 23 -14.77 -16.25 4.96
N GLU A 24 -13.80 -16.05 5.86
CA GLU A 24 -13.06 -17.09 6.55
C GLU A 24 -13.69 -17.38 7.92
N THR A 25 -14.83 -18.06 7.91
CA THR A 25 -15.62 -18.34 9.14
C THR A 25 -15.18 -19.58 9.90
N THR A 26 -14.34 -20.44 9.30
CA THR A 26 -13.98 -21.76 9.86
C THR A 26 -12.49 -22.06 9.89
N SER A 27 -11.63 -21.18 9.35
CA SER A 27 -10.18 -21.37 9.35
C SER A 27 -9.60 -21.05 10.73
N SER A 28 -8.66 -21.89 11.17
CA SER A 28 -7.86 -21.59 12.36
C SER A 28 -6.99 -20.35 12.10
N PRO A 29 -6.74 -19.51 13.12
CA PRO A 29 -5.83 -18.37 12.98
C PRO A 29 -4.50 -18.83 12.40
N PRO A 30 -3.93 -18.12 11.42
CA PRO A 30 -2.56 -18.36 11.03
C PRO A 30 -1.68 -18.15 12.27
N GLU A 31 -0.81 -19.11 12.53
CA GLU A 31 0.19 -18.93 13.57
C GLU A 31 1.09 -17.77 13.08
N TRP A 32 1.06 -16.61 13.76
CA TRP A 32 1.94 -15.47 13.50
C TRP A 32 2.77 -15.10 14.74
N VAL A 33 2.96 -16.10 15.62
CA VAL A 33 3.48 -15.90 16.97
C VAL A 33 4.88 -15.30 16.98
N ASP A 34 5.70 -15.60 15.97
CA ASP A 34 7.10 -15.15 15.88
C ASP A 34 7.33 -14.06 14.82
N LEU A 35 6.28 -13.62 14.12
CA LEU A 35 6.41 -12.64 13.06
C LEU A 35 6.73 -11.25 13.64
N LYS A 36 7.88 -10.68 13.24
CA LYS A 36 8.39 -9.39 13.72
C LYS A 36 8.30 -8.30 12.65
N ILE A 37 8.51 -8.66 11.39
CA ILE A 37 8.47 -7.73 10.25
C ILE A 37 7.48 -8.26 9.23
N TYR A 38 6.53 -7.43 8.86
CA TYR A 38 5.52 -7.74 7.85
C TYR A 38 5.51 -6.66 6.77
N TYR A 39 5.78 -7.03 5.52
CA TYR A 39 5.82 -6.09 4.40
C TYR A 39 4.87 -6.58 3.31
N VAL A 40 3.98 -5.71 2.86
CA VAL A 40 3.07 -5.98 1.75
C VAL A 40 3.16 -4.84 0.76
N GLN A 41 3.68 -5.13 -0.43
CA GLN A 41 3.65 -4.22 -1.56
C GLN A 41 2.52 -4.64 -2.50
N LEU A 42 1.49 -3.82 -2.60
CA LEU A 42 0.38 -4.06 -3.51
C LEU A 42 0.66 -3.43 -4.86
N GLU A 43 0.19 -4.12 -5.90
CA GLU A 43 0.01 -3.50 -7.20
C GLU A 43 -1.13 -2.47 -7.14
N ARG A 44 -1.22 -1.63 -8.17
CA ARG A 44 -2.14 -0.48 -8.20
C ARG A 44 -3.63 -0.85 -8.31
N HIS A 45 -3.91 -2.12 -8.57
CA HIS A 45 -5.26 -2.64 -8.76
C HIS A 45 -5.56 -3.87 -7.90
N THR A 46 -6.85 -4.12 -7.68
CA THR A 46 -7.40 -5.30 -6.99
C THR A 46 -7.37 -6.53 -7.92
N PRO A 47 -7.57 -7.74 -7.38
CA PRO A 47 -7.69 -8.97 -8.18
C PRO A 47 -8.87 -8.97 -9.16
N SER A 48 -9.92 -8.21 -8.85
CA SER A 48 -11.11 -8.07 -9.69
C SER A 48 -11.00 -6.96 -10.74
N GLY A 49 -9.81 -6.40 -10.95
CA GLY A 49 -9.66 -5.27 -11.86
C GLY A 49 -10.41 -4.03 -11.38
N TRP A 50 -10.22 -3.59 -10.13
CA TRP A 50 -10.55 -2.21 -9.72
C TRP A 50 -9.30 -1.49 -9.24
N TRP A 51 -9.27 -0.17 -9.25
CA TRP A 51 -8.10 0.59 -8.81
C TRP A 51 -8.13 0.92 -7.33
N TYR A 52 -6.96 0.89 -6.69
CA TYR A 52 -6.77 1.47 -5.35
C TYR A 52 -6.66 2.99 -5.37
N PHE A 53 -6.22 3.55 -6.50
CA PHE A 53 -6.03 4.98 -6.68
C PHE A 53 -6.73 5.47 -7.94
N MET A 54 -7.44 6.59 -7.80
CA MET A 54 -8.11 7.30 -8.87
C MET A 54 -7.28 8.49 -9.34
N PRO A 55 -7.46 8.92 -10.59
CA PRO A 55 -6.98 10.21 -11.05
C PRO A 55 -7.49 11.35 -10.14
N LYS A 56 -6.62 12.32 -9.87
CA LYS A 56 -6.94 13.47 -9.01
C LYS A 56 -8.25 14.15 -9.43
N GLY A 57 -9.21 14.20 -8.51
CA GLY A 57 -10.46 14.94 -8.66
C GLY A 57 -11.52 14.31 -9.59
N LYS A 58 -11.29 13.09 -10.11
CA LYS A 58 -12.17 12.46 -11.11
C LYS A 58 -12.46 10.98 -10.84
N PRO A 59 -13.23 10.66 -9.78
CA PRO A 59 -13.46 9.28 -9.33
C PRO A 59 -14.21 8.38 -10.32
N LYS A 60 -14.95 8.96 -11.27
CA LYS A 60 -15.74 8.22 -12.27
C LYS A 60 -15.02 7.99 -13.60
N PHE A 61 -13.77 8.43 -13.72
CA PHE A 61 -13.09 8.58 -15.01
C PHE A 61 -11.80 7.77 -15.12
N GLY A 62 -11.53 6.86 -14.17
CA GLY A 62 -10.52 5.84 -14.39
C GLY A 62 -11.10 4.70 -15.23
N THR A 63 -10.48 4.37 -16.36
CA THR A 63 -10.71 3.07 -17.00
C THR A 63 -10.39 1.98 -15.96
N PRO A 64 -11.24 0.96 -15.77
CA PRO A 64 -10.89 -0.19 -14.95
C PRO A 64 -9.52 -0.76 -15.37
N PRO A 65 -8.70 -1.27 -14.44
CA PRO A 65 -7.56 -2.12 -14.76
C PRO A 65 -8.06 -3.37 -15.50
N ARG A 66 -7.13 -4.09 -16.12
CA ARG A 66 -7.44 -5.28 -16.90
C ARG A 66 -8.30 -6.26 -16.10
N ASP A 67 -9.46 -6.62 -16.62
CA ASP A 67 -10.31 -7.69 -16.07
C ASP A 67 -10.44 -8.82 -17.09
N PRO A 68 -9.59 -9.86 -16.98
CA PRO A 68 -9.66 -11.00 -17.87
C PRO A 68 -10.96 -11.81 -17.75
N ALA A 69 -11.76 -11.58 -16.71
CA ALA A 69 -13.08 -12.18 -16.56
C ALA A 69 -14.15 -11.47 -17.43
N GLU A 70 -13.96 -10.18 -17.73
CA GLU A 70 -14.84 -9.40 -18.59
C GLU A 70 -14.37 -9.36 -20.06
N ASP A 71 -13.05 -9.26 -20.31
CA ASP A 71 -12.45 -9.39 -21.65
C ASP A 71 -11.30 -10.42 -21.67
N PRO A 72 -11.50 -11.62 -22.25
CA PRO A 72 -10.46 -12.64 -22.32
C PRO A 72 -9.26 -12.25 -23.20
N ASN A 73 -9.34 -11.16 -23.98
CA ASN A 73 -8.20 -10.59 -24.72
C ASN A 73 -7.37 -9.62 -23.86
N ASP A 74 -7.83 -9.33 -22.65
CA ASP A 74 -7.17 -8.45 -21.68
C ASP A 74 -6.31 -9.23 -20.66
N LEU A 75 -6.01 -10.50 -20.96
CA LEU A 75 -5.00 -11.24 -20.24
C LEU A 75 -3.61 -10.60 -20.48
N PRO A 76 -2.77 -10.43 -19.44
CA PRO A 76 -1.33 -10.30 -19.69
C PRO A 76 -0.89 -11.53 -20.50
N LEU A 77 0.00 -11.32 -21.49
CA LEU A 77 0.51 -12.43 -22.32
C LEU A 77 0.94 -13.59 -21.42
N PRO A 78 0.54 -14.85 -21.74
CA PRO A 78 0.84 -15.97 -20.88
C PRO A 78 2.35 -16.03 -20.63
N PHE A 79 2.73 -16.34 -19.39
CA PHE A 79 4.12 -16.66 -19.04
C PHE A 79 4.62 -17.70 -20.04
N THR A 80 5.45 -17.28 -20.98
CA THR A 80 6.19 -18.22 -21.79
C THR A 80 7.23 -18.83 -20.86
N ASP A 81 7.24 -20.17 -20.73
CA ASP A 81 8.21 -20.96 -19.93
C ASP A 81 9.68 -20.83 -20.41
N ASP A 82 10.02 -19.74 -21.11
CA ASP A 82 11.37 -19.37 -21.48
C ASP A 82 11.95 -18.41 -20.42
N PRO A 83 12.76 -18.90 -19.47
CA PRO A 83 13.42 -18.06 -18.45
C PRO A 83 14.47 -17.10 -19.04
N THR A 84 14.68 -17.13 -20.36
CA THR A 84 15.53 -16.22 -21.13
C THR A 84 14.73 -15.31 -22.08
N GLY A 85 13.41 -15.49 -22.17
CA GLY A 85 12.52 -14.85 -23.14
C GLY A 85 11.84 -13.55 -22.68
N GLY A 86 12.25 -12.97 -21.56
CA GLY A 86 12.30 -11.52 -21.31
C GLY A 86 11.05 -10.64 -21.46
N ALA A 87 9.84 -11.16 -21.65
CA ALA A 87 8.62 -10.36 -21.60
C ALA A 87 8.07 -10.38 -20.18
N ASP A 88 8.28 -9.29 -19.46
CA ASP A 88 7.59 -9.01 -18.20
C ASP A 88 6.08 -8.98 -18.50
N PRO A 89 5.23 -9.82 -17.87
CA PRO A 89 3.77 -9.75 -18.04
C PRO A 89 3.19 -8.38 -17.64
N PHE A 90 3.99 -7.59 -16.92
CA PHE A 90 3.74 -6.22 -16.52
C PHE A 90 4.76 -5.27 -17.16
N ASP A 91 5.16 -5.54 -18.42
CA ASP A 91 6.01 -4.65 -19.19
C ASP A 91 5.41 -3.25 -19.13
N LYS A 92 6.10 -2.38 -18.39
CA LYS A 92 5.71 -0.98 -18.18
C LYS A 92 5.39 -0.30 -19.53
N ARG A 93 6.07 -0.68 -20.61
CA ARG A 93 5.79 -0.13 -21.95
C ARG A 93 4.42 -0.54 -22.48
N VAL A 94 3.93 -1.72 -22.13
CA VAL A 94 2.59 -2.21 -22.49
C VAL A 94 1.50 -1.54 -21.66
N GLU A 95 1.79 -1.22 -20.39
CA GLU A 95 0.89 -0.43 -19.54
C GLU A 95 0.89 1.06 -19.92
N ASP A 96 2.07 1.65 -20.17
CA ASP A 96 2.23 3.01 -20.70
C ASP A 96 1.60 3.15 -22.10
N ALA A 97 1.61 2.08 -22.90
CA ALA A 97 0.93 2.00 -24.20
C ALA A 97 -0.55 1.58 -24.10
N TRP A 98 -1.04 1.22 -22.91
CA TRP A 98 -2.45 1.01 -22.67
C TRP A 98 -3.14 2.36 -22.73
N ASP A 99 -3.60 2.66 -23.94
CA ASP A 99 -4.07 3.98 -24.33
C ASP A 99 -5.45 4.26 -23.73
N CYS A 100 -5.48 4.56 -22.43
CA CYS A 100 -6.67 5.11 -21.78
C CYS A 100 -7.14 6.43 -22.42
N LYS A 101 -6.30 7.08 -23.25
CA LYS A 101 -6.64 8.28 -24.02
C LYS A 101 -7.61 7.97 -25.18
N LYS A 102 -7.64 6.75 -25.71
CA LYS A 102 -8.38 6.42 -26.94
C LYS A 102 -9.89 6.54 -26.82
N ASP A 103 -10.47 6.27 -25.65
CA ASP A 103 -11.93 6.19 -25.49
C ASP A 103 -12.57 7.40 -24.79
N TYR A 104 -11.78 8.30 -24.18
CA TYR A 104 -12.35 9.29 -23.26
C TYR A 104 -12.22 10.77 -23.69
N ALA A 105 -11.56 11.08 -24.81
CA ALA A 105 -11.46 12.46 -25.36
C ALA A 105 -11.19 13.55 -24.30
N MET A 106 -10.37 13.24 -23.29
CA MET A 106 -10.09 14.15 -22.17
C MET A 106 -8.71 14.82 -22.32
N PRO A 107 -8.52 16.01 -21.72
CA PRO A 107 -7.22 16.66 -21.57
C PRO A 107 -6.19 15.72 -20.92
N GLU A 108 -4.95 15.76 -21.41
CA GLU A 108 -3.83 14.93 -20.93
C GLU A 108 -3.58 15.07 -19.43
N GLU A 109 -3.78 16.28 -18.90
CA GLU A 109 -3.69 16.69 -17.50
C GLU A 109 -4.62 15.90 -16.56
N ASP A 110 -5.70 15.32 -17.09
CA ASP A 110 -6.72 14.62 -16.31
C ASP A 110 -6.45 13.11 -16.13
N PHE A 111 -5.46 12.54 -16.83
CA PHE A 111 -5.09 11.13 -16.72
C PHE A 111 -3.88 10.87 -15.81
N VAL A 112 -3.05 11.89 -15.59
CA VAL A 112 -1.63 11.72 -15.23
C VAL A 112 -1.33 11.48 -13.76
N THR A 113 -2.32 11.43 -12.85
CA THR A 113 -2.00 11.17 -11.43
C THR A 113 -3.04 10.31 -10.74
N ARG A 114 -2.90 8.98 -10.87
CA ARG A 114 -3.60 8.00 -10.01
C ARG A 114 -2.97 7.99 -8.61
N ASN A 115 -3.25 9.03 -7.84
CA ASN A 115 -2.68 9.24 -6.52
C ASN A 115 -3.73 9.59 -5.45
N VAL A 116 -5.02 9.58 -5.79
CA VAL A 116 -6.10 9.78 -4.82
C VAL A 116 -6.66 8.41 -4.43
N PRO A 117 -6.55 7.99 -3.16
CA PRO A 117 -7.11 6.72 -2.70
C PRO A 117 -8.60 6.57 -3.06
N TYR A 118 -8.98 5.41 -3.59
CA TYR A 118 -10.38 5.04 -3.81
C TYR A 118 -10.95 4.39 -2.57
N GLU A 119 -11.85 5.10 -1.89
CA GLU A 119 -12.37 4.72 -0.58
C GLU A 119 -12.96 3.30 -0.54
N ASP A 120 -13.72 2.90 -1.56
CA ASP A 120 -14.40 1.60 -1.57
C ASP A 120 -13.42 0.40 -1.59
N ASN A 121 -12.20 0.61 -2.10
CA ASN A 121 -11.16 -0.43 -2.14
C ASN A 121 -10.12 -0.25 -1.04
N MET A 122 -9.76 0.99 -0.72
CA MET A 122 -8.71 1.31 0.25
C MET A 122 -9.19 1.09 1.69
N GLN A 123 -10.44 1.41 2.03
CA GLN A 123 -10.94 1.23 3.40
C GLN A 123 -11.00 -0.25 3.80
N PRO A 124 -11.58 -1.17 3.02
CA PRO A 124 -11.60 -2.60 3.38
C PRO A 124 -10.18 -3.19 3.46
N LEU A 125 -9.28 -2.80 2.55
CA LEU A 125 -7.89 -3.24 2.56
C LEU A 125 -7.20 -2.85 3.87
N LEU A 126 -7.30 -1.58 4.28
CA LEU A 126 -6.69 -1.09 5.52
C LEU A 126 -7.34 -1.70 6.76
N GLU A 127 -8.65 -1.97 6.72
CA GLU A 127 -9.35 -2.69 7.78
C GLU A 127 -8.80 -4.11 7.95
N GLY A 128 -8.69 -4.87 6.86
CA GLY A 128 -8.12 -6.21 6.85
C GLY A 128 -6.70 -6.21 7.41
N TRP A 129 -5.86 -5.29 6.91
CA TRP A 129 -4.49 -5.12 7.38
C TRP A 129 -4.44 -4.82 8.88
N ALA A 130 -5.23 -3.86 9.38
CA ALA A 130 -5.29 -3.49 10.79
C ALA A 130 -5.69 -4.67 11.69
N LYS A 131 -6.72 -5.44 11.28
CA LYS A 131 -7.15 -6.65 11.97
C LYS A 131 -6.03 -7.69 12.03
N ALA A 132 -5.32 -7.90 10.93
CA ALA A 132 -4.18 -8.79 10.90
C ALA A 132 -3.07 -8.35 11.85
N LEU A 133 -2.73 -7.05 11.87
CA LEU A 133 -1.71 -6.53 12.76
C LEU A 133 -2.05 -6.75 14.23
N LEU A 134 -3.33 -6.66 14.62
CA LEU A 134 -3.79 -6.94 15.99
C LEU A 134 -3.54 -8.40 16.41
N CYS A 135 -3.51 -9.33 15.47
CA CYS A 135 -3.31 -10.76 15.71
C CYS A 135 -1.84 -11.24 15.69
N MET A 136 -0.86 -10.38 15.40
CA MET A 136 0.59 -10.69 15.34
C MET A 136 1.40 -10.33 16.62
N PRO A 137 1.42 -11.14 17.70
CA PRO A 137 1.90 -10.72 19.03
C PRO A 137 3.35 -10.23 19.08
N SER A 138 4.22 -10.68 18.18
CA SER A 138 5.64 -10.31 18.15
C SER A 138 5.98 -9.15 17.20
N LEU A 139 4.96 -8.53 16.59
CA LEU A 139 5.13 -7.53 15.54
C LEU A 139 5.92 -6.31 16.03
N ARG A 140 7.02 -6.02 15.34
CA ARG A 140 7.85 -4.82 15.55
C ARG A 140 7.70 -3.81 14.43
N GLN A 141 7.39 -4.26 13.23
CA GLN A 141 7.18 -3.42 12.07
C GLN A 141 6.19 -4.04 11.11
N ALA A 142 5.28 -3.23 10.58
CA ALA A 142 4.49 -3.58 9.42
C ALA A 142 4.47 -2.44 8.41
N THR A 143 4.49 -2.76 7.12
CA THR A 143 4.35 -1.79 6.03
C THR A 143 3.33 -2.32 5.04
N LEU A 144 2.36 -1.48 4.70
CA LEU A 144 1.47 -1.63 3.56
C LEU A 144 1.85 -0.54 2.55
N GLY A 145 2.31 -0.94 1.37
CA GLY A 145 2.88 -0.02 0.38
C GLY A 145 2.28 -0.21 -1.01
N PHE A 146 2.29 0.87 -1.78
CA PHE A 146 1.98 0.93 -3.20
C PHE A 146 3.04 1.76 -3.92
N SER A 147 3.21 1.53 -5.22
CA SER A 147 3.94 2.46 -6.08
C SER A 147 2.92 3.31 -6.84
N VAL A 148 2.91 4.61 -6.57
CA VAL A 148 1.94 5.57 -7.13
C VAL A 148 2.65 6.56 -8.06
N GLU A 149 1.92 7.07 -9.04
CA GLU A 149 2.41 8.09 -9.96
C GLU A 149 2.24 9.48 -9.34
N ILE A 150 3.36 10.20 -9.18
CA ILE A 150 3.39 11.58 -8.70
C ILE A 150 4.20 12.44 -9.65
N PHE A 151 3.98 13.75 -9.59
CA PHE A 151 4.80 14.70 -10.34
C PHE A 151 6.24 14.68 -9.83
N ASP A 152 7.19 14.54 -10.75
CA ASP A 152 8.61 14.63 -10.44
C ASP A 152 8.98 16.08 -10.15
N SER A 153 8.88 16.44 -8.87
CA SER A 153 9.31 17.73 -8.35
C SER A 153 10.81 18.05 -8.55
N ARG A 154 11.63 17.10 -9.04
CA ARG A 154 13.03 17.34 -9.46
C ARG A 154 13.16 17.71 -10.93
N SER A 155 12.12 17.46 -11.72
CA SER A 155 12.12 17.76 -13.13
C SER A 155 11.82 19.23 -13.37
N ALA A 156 12.48 19.81 -14.37
CA ALA A 156 12.12 21.13 -14.88
C ALA A 156 10.87 21.07 -15.77
N ASP A 157 10.47 19.87 -16.18
CA ASP A 157 9.21 19.62 -16.87
C ASP A 157 8.12 19.34 -15.84
N GLU A 158 7.16 20.25 -15.73
CA GLU A 158 6.03 20.17 -14.80
C GLU A 158 5.10 18.97 -15.09
N ASN A 159 5.27 18.30 -16.24
CA ASN A 159 4.52 17.12 -16.63
C ASN A 159 5.29 15.81 -16.44
N ASP A 160 6.54 15.87 -15.94
CA ASP A 160 7.32 14.67 -15.69
C ASP A 160 6.73 13.91 -14.50
N LEU A 161 6.52 12.62 -14.67
CA LEU A 161 5.95 11.74 -13.66
C LEU A 161 6.99 10.75 -13.18
N CYS A 162 7.05 10.55 -11.88
CA CYS A 162 7.84 9.48 -11.28
C CYS A 162 6.94 8.53 -10.46
N LEU A 163 7.43 7.30 -10.29
CA LEU A 163 6.84 6.36 -9.34
C LEU A 163 7.45 6.64 -7.98
N ASP A 164 6.58 6.76 -6.98
CA ASP A 164 6.99 6.94 -5.60
C ASP A 164 6.18 6.05 -4.66
N ASP A 165 6.73 5.81 -3.48
CA ASP A 165 6.11 4.93 -2.51
C ASP A 165 4.98 5.66 -1.79
N TRP A 166 3.78 5.07 -1.78
CA TRP A 166 2.67 5.44 -0.90
C TRP A 166 2.55 4.38 0.17
N GLU A 167 2.70 4.71 1.44
CA GLU A 167 2.80 3.70 2.49
C GLU A 167 2.10 4.06 3.80
N VAL A 168 1.55 3.04 4.45
CA VAL A 168 1.15 3.07 5.85
C VAL A 168 2.04 2.12 6.64
N ILE A 169 2.70 2.65 7.66
CA ILE A 169 3.77 1.94 8.36
C ILE A 169 3.50 1.96 9.86
N TYR A 170 3.46 0.78 10.46
CA TYR A 170 3.53 0.61 11.91
C TYR A 170 4.97 0.32 12.34
N LYS A 171 5.46 0.99 13.40
CA LYS A 171 6.73 0.66 14.08
C LYS A 171 6.55 0.63 15.60
N ALA A 172 7.13 -0.40 16.21
CA ALA A 172 7.25 -0.50 17.66
C ALA A 172 8.23 0.55 18.24
N PRO A 173 8.15 0.83 19.56
CA PRO A 173 9.08 1.69 20.26
C PRO A 173 10.53 1.26 20.03
N ASP A 174 11.42 2.23 19.86
CA ASP A 174 12.86 2.05 19.62
C ASP A 174 13.23 1.14 18.43
N ASN A 175 12.25 0.73 17.62
CA ASN A 175 12.49 0.01 16.37
C ASN A 175 12.90 1.02 15.29
N LEU A 176 14.22 1.19 15.15
CA LEU A 176 14.88 2.06 14.19
C LEU A 176 15.50 1.21 13.08
N GLY A 177 15.52 1.71 11.84
CA GLY A 177 16.49 1.23 10.86
C GLY A 177 15.95 0.71 9.53
N LEU A 178 14.83 1.24 9.03
CA LEU A 178 14.42 0.97 7.65
C LEU A 178 14.00 2.21 6.87
N SER A 179 13.64 3.32 7.54
CA SER A 179 13.17 4.51 6.85
C SER A 179 14.16 5.66 6.98
N ARG A 180 14.33 6.45 5.92
CA ARG A 180 15.28 7.57 5.87
C ARG A 180 14.98 8.64 6.93
N TRP A 181 13.72 8.83 7.28
CA TRP A 181 13.27 9.80 8.28
C TRP A 181 13.47 9.37 9.74
N ASP A 182 13.91 8.14 10.02
CA ASP A 182 14.12 7.67 11.39
C ASP A 182 15.15 8.56 12.15
N SER A 183 16.10 9.18 11.44
CA SER A 183 17.07 10.11 12.00
C SER A 183 16.46 11.44 12.48
N ASN A 184 15.32 11.83 11.93
CA ASN A 184 14.68 13.13 12.15
C ASN A 184 13.61 13.06 13.26
N LEU A 185 13.34 11.88 13.80
CA LEU A 185 12.39 11.68 14.89
C LEU A 185 12.87 12.33 16.19
N GLU A 186 11.98 13.01 16.90
CA GLU A 186 12.22 13.48 18.27
C GLU A 186 12.38 12.31 19.24
N PRO A 187 13.08 12.50 20.37
CA PRO A 187 13.23 11.45 21.39
C PRO A 187 11.90 10.90 21.91
N GLU A 188 10.86 11.74 22.03
CA GLU A 188 9.53 11.30 22.44
C GLU A 188 8.85 10.43 21.39
N GLU A 189 8.98 10.76 20.10
CA GLU A 189 8.41 9.98 18.99
C GLU A 189 9.07 8.60 18.89
N ARG A 190 10.40 8.53 19.14
CA ARG A 190 11.16 7.27 19.11
C ARG A 190 10.74 6.27 20.19
N ARG A 191 10.42 6.77 21.39
CA ARG A 191 10.05 5.96 22.55
C ARG A 191 8.60 5.45 22.52
N ASN A 192 7.80 5.91 21.56
CA ASN A 192 6.40 5.54 21.42
C ASN A 192 6.18 4.61 20.22
N ARG A 193 5.01 3.95 20.18
CA ARG A 193 4.55 3.26 18.97
C ARG A 193 4.28 4.30 17.90
N ARG A 194 4.64 4.01 16.66
CA ARG A 194 4.50 4.95 15.53
C ARG A 194 3.61 4.36 14.45
N LEU A 195 2.70 5.19 13.96
CA LEU A 195 1.94 4.98 12.75
C LEU A 195 2.31 6.10 11.77
N THR A 196 3.05 5.76 10.73
CA THR A 196 3.53 6.71 9.73
C THR A 196 2.71 6.59 8.46
N PHE A 197 2.24 7.72 7.96
CA PHE A 197 1.60 7.87 6.66
C PHE A 197 2.60 8.56 5.74
N HIS A 198 3.25 7.77 4.89
CA HIS A 198 4.27 8.24 3.96
C HIS A 198 3.64 8.51 2.59
N ASN A 199 3.85 9.72 2.08
CA ASN A 199 3.38 10.18 0.78
C ASN A 199 1.85 10.10 0.59
N THR A 200 1.10 10.22 1.68
CA THR A 200 -0.37 10.09 1.64
C THR A 200 -1.11 11.40 1.40
N TYR A 201 -0.37 12.52 1.35
CA TYR A 201 -0.92 13.88 1.17
C TYR A 201 -2.10 14.20 2.12
N GLY A 202 -2.02 13.73 3.36
CA GLY A 202 -3.03 13.95 4.39
C GLY A 202 -4.23 13.01 4.33
N TRP A 203 -4.26 12.05 3.40
CA TRP A 203 -5.29 11.00 3.40
C TRP A 203 -5.22 10.17 4.68
N ARG A 204 -6.39 9.74 5.16
CA ARG A 204 -6.55 8.90 6.34
C ARG A 204 -7.65 7.86 6.14
N PRO A 205 -7.49 6.67 6.74
CA PRO A 205 -8.61 5.74 6.85
C PRO A 205 -9.72 6.35 7.72
N ASN A 206 -10.90 5.75 7.64
CA ASN A 206 -12.02 6.16 8.48
C ASN A 206 -11.68 6.03 9.97
N LYS A 207 -12.49 6.67 10.82
CA LYS A 207 -12.22 6.76 12.26
C LYS A 207 -12.05 5.38 12.91
N ASP A 208 -12.92 4.43 12.58
CA ASP A 208 -12.90 3.11 13.22
C ASP A 208 -11.63 2.33 12.88
N ILE A 209 -11.17 2.40 11.62
CA ILE A 209 -9.90 1.80 11.17
C ILE A 209 -8.71 2.53 11.78
N MET A 210 -8.76 3.86 11.86
CA MET A 210 -7.72 4.66 12.51
C MET A 210 -7.58 4.28 13.99
N ASP A 211 -8.69 4.12 14.70
CA ASP A 211 -8.72 3.69 16.10
C ASP A 211 -8.14 2.26 16.24
N MET A 212 -8.43 1.35 15.30
CA MET A 212 -7.80 0.02 15.27
C MET A 212 -6.29 0.09 15.08
N LEU A 213 -5.81 0.85 14.09
CA LEU A 213 -4.38 1.02 13.81
C LEU A 213 -3.62 1.62 15.00
N GLN A 214 -4.22 2.59 15.69
CA GLN A 214 -3.62 3.19 16.88
C GLN A 214 -3.53 2.23 18.07
N ARG A 215 -4.41 1.23 18.14
CA ARG A 215 -4.42 0.19 19.19
C ARG A 215 -3.48 -0.98 18.91
N VAL A 216 -2.92 -1.06 17.70
CA VAL A 216 -1.94 -2.10 17.34
C VAL A 216 -0.81 -2.13 18.37
N ARG A 217 -0.67 -3.29 19.04
CA ARG A 217 0.35 -3.58 20.05
C ARG A 217 0.32 -2.68 21.29
N GLU A 218 -0.81 -2.06 21.62
CA GLU A 218 -0.97 -1.27 22.85
C GLU A 218 -0.62 -2.10 24.10
N ASP A 219 -1.17 -3.30 24.21
CA ASP A 219 -0.94 -4.20 25.35
C ASP A 219 0.51 -4.72 25.43
N ASN A 220 1.21 -4.79 24.30
CA ASN A 220 2.59 -5.28 24.22
C ASN A 220 3.62 -4.24 24.68
N TYR A 221 3.25 -2.95 24.66
CA TYR A 221 4.14 -1.84 24.98
C TYR A 221 3.48 -0.91 26.00
N PRO A 222 3.30 -1.37 27.26
CA PRO A 222 2.61 -0.61 28.28
C PRO A 222 3.33 0.72 28.58
N GLY A 223 2.55 1.79 28.75
CA GLY A 223 3.08 3.13 29.00
C GLY A 223 3.51 3.90 27.74
N THR A 224 3.42 3.30 26.56
CA THR A 224 3.64 3.98 25.29
C THR A 224 2.33 4.48 24.68
N LYS A 225 2.38 5.67 24.09
CA LYS A 225 1.31 6.21 23.25
C LYS A 225 1.49 5.73 21.80
N SER A 226 0.44 5.91 21.01
CA SER A 226 0.54 5.85 19.56
C SER A 226 0.79 7.27 19.03
N VAL A 227 1.88 7.45 18.30
CA VAL A 227 2.24 8.69 17.62
C VAL A 227 1.95 8.53 16.14
N VAL A 228 1.17 9.46 15.59
CA VAL A 228 0.87 9.50 14.15
C VAL A 228 1.83 10.48 13.50
N LEU A 229 2.48 10.06 12.42
CA LEU A 229 3.43 10.88 11.67
C LEU A 229 2.98 11.00 10.22
N ASP A 230 3.04 12.21 9.68
CA ASP A 230 3.00 12.45 8.24
C ASP A 230 4.42 12.61 7.74
N VAL A 231 4.73 11.91 6.65
CA VAL A 231 6.01 12.01 5.98
C VAL A 231 5.76 12.25 4.49
N ASP A 232 6.41 13.24 3.91
CA ASP A 232 6.31 13.49 2.48
C ASP A 232 7.22 12.57 1.66
N SER A 233 7.16 12.69 0.33
CA SER A 233 8.00 11.95 -0.63
C SER A 233 9.51 12.14 -0.45
N TRP A 234 9.93 13.18 0.28
CA TRP A 234 11.33 13.46 0.55
C TRP A 234 11.83 12.79 1.83
N GLY A 235 10.92 12.24 2.63
CA GLY A 235 11.22 11.73 3.95
C GLY A 235 11.25 12.84 5.01
N ASP A 236 10.64 14.00 4.74
CA ASP A 236 10.50 15.05 5.74
C ASP A 236 9.24 14.81 6.58
N ILE A 237 9.40 14.88 7.90
CA ILE A 237 8.28 14.74 8.84
C ILE A 237 7.52 16.07 8.86
N LEU A 238 6.26 16.02 8.44
CA LEU A 238 5.38 17.19 8.39
C LEU A 238 4.78 17.43 9.79
N ARG A 239 5.00 18.63 10.35
CA ARG A 239 4.54 19.05 11.69
C ARG A 239 3.58 20.23 11.62
#